data_AF-A0A949NEC3-F1
#
_entry.id   AF-A0A949NEC3-F1
#
_cell.length_a   1.000
_cell.length_b   1.000
_cell.length_c   1.000
_cell.angle_alpha   90.00
_cell.angle_beta   90.00
_cell.angle_gamma   90.00
#
_symmetry.space_group_name_H-M   'P 1'
#
loop_
_entity.id
_entity.type
_entity.pdbx_description
1 polymer ?
#
loop_
_entity_poly.entity_id
_entity_poly.type
_entity_poly.pdbx_seq_one_letter_code
_entity_poly.pdbx_strand_id
1 'polypeptide(L)' 'MSVPQFFETRVGREFYQVTVPNIARELHRLNDILGLLVELVECKKEKPKTNGCCGECREKD' A
#
# COMPACT_ATOMS: atom_id res chain seq x y z
N MET A 1 1.36 29.60 33.28
CA MET A 1 2.08 28.39 32.82
C MET A 1 1.33 27.84 31.61
N SER A 2 2.02 27.52 30.50
CA SER A 2 1.39 26.92 29.31
C SER A 2 1.33 25.40 29.45
N VAL A 3 0.21 24.81 29.03
CA VAL A 3 0.09 23.34 28.94
C VAL A 3 0.93 22.86 27.75
N PRO A 4 1.76 21.81 27.91
CA PRO A 4 2.54 21.26 26.80
C PRO A 4 1.61 20.73 25.71
N GLN A 5 1.95 21.02 24.45
CA GLN A 5 1.24 20.44 23.31
C GLN A 5 1.49 18.92 23.26
N PHE A 6 0.56 18.17 22.65
CA PHE A 6 0.65 16.70 22.64
C PHE A 6 2.00 16.20 22.08
N PHE A 7 2.49 16.77 20.98
CA PHE A 7 3.78 16.39 20.37
C PHE A 7 5.00 16.69 21.26
N GLU A 8 4.85 17.56 22.27
CA GLU A 8 5.91 17.88 23.24
C GLU A 8 5.93 16.88 24.40
N THR A 9 4.88 16.08 24.56
CA THR A 9 4.85 15.00 25.54
C THR A 9 5.71 13.83 25.07
N ARG A 10 6.21 13.01 26.02
CA ARG A 10 6.93 11.77 25.69
C ARG A 10 6.11 10.85 24.77
N VAL A 11 4.82 10.71 25.09
CA VAL A 11 3.89 9.87 24.31
C VAL A 11 3.67 10.44 22.92
N GLY A 12 3.46 11.75 22.79
CA GLY A 12 3.26 12.36 21.48
C GLY A 12 4.51 12.30 20.60
N ARG A 13 5.71 12.47 21.16
CA ARG A 13 6.95 12.26 20.41
C ARG A 13 7.04 10.85 19.85
N GLU A 14 6.81 9.84 20.68
CA GLU A 14 6.84 8.43 20.26
C GLU A 14 5.78 8.13 19.19
N PHE A 15 4.57 8.68 19.36
CA PHE A 15 3.50 8.55 18.38
C PHE A 15 3.91 9.10 17.01
N TYR A 16 4.48 10.31 16.93
CA TYR A 16 4.89 10.91 15.67
C TYR A 16 6.18 10.30 15.08
N GLN A 17 7.08 9.78 15.92
CA GLN A 17 8.34 9.18 15.47
C GLN A 17 8.20 7.72 15.04
N VAL A 18 7.26 6.97 15.62
CA VAL A 18 7.13 5.52 15.40
C VAL A 18 5.77 5.19 14.79
N THR A 19 4.68 5.58 15.46
CA THR A 19 3.33 5.16 15.06
C THR A 19 2.90 5.76 13.73
N VAL A 20 3.08 7.08 13.54
CA VAL A 20 2.68 7.75 12.29
C VAL A 20 3.43 7.20 11.07
N PRO A 21 4.77 7.02 11.10
CA PRO A 21 5.48 6.38 9.99
C PRO A 21 5.03 4.93 9.72
N ASN A 22 4.70 4.16 10.77
CA ASN A 22 4.15 2.82 10.59
C ASN A 22 2.80 2.85 9.88
N ILE A 23 1.89 3.72 10.31
CA ILE A 23 0.59 3.90 9.66
C ILE A 23 0.78 4.29 8.19
N ALA A 24 1.67 5.24 7.89
CA ALA A 24 1.94 5.67 6.52
C ALA A 24 2.44 4.50 5.64
N ARG A 25 3.31 3.63 6.17
CA ARG A 25 3.80 2.44 5.47
C ARG A 25 2.69 1.42 5.18
N GLU A 26 1.84 1.15 6.15
CA GLU A 26 0.73 0.20 5.94
C GLU A 26 -0.32 0.76 4.98
N LEU A 27 -0.61 2.06 5.03
CA LEU A 27 -1.49 2.72 4.04
C LEU A 27 -0.90 2.65 2.63
N HIS A 28 0.41 2.82 2.48
CA HIS A 28 1.07 2.68 1.19
C HIS A 28 0.94 1.25 0.64
N ARG A 29 1.23 0.23 1.46
CA ARG A 29 1.05 -1.18 1.07
C ARG A 29 -0.38 -1.51 0.68
N LEU A 30 -1.36 -0.98 1.41
CA LEU A 30 -2.77 -1.17 1.08
C LEU A 30 -3.10 -0.59 -0.29
N ASN A 31 -2.61 0.61 -0.60
CA ASN A 31 -2.78 1.22 -1.92
C ASN A 31 -2.14 0.38 -3.04
N ASP A 32 -0.95 -0.18 -2.81
CA ASP A 32 -0.30 -1.05 -3.79
C ASP A 32 -1.14 -2.32 -4.05
N ILE A 33 -1.67 -2.95 -3.00
CA ILE A 33 -2.56 -4.12 -3.13
C ILE A 33 -3.83 -3.77 -3.89
N LEU A 34 -4.43 -2.61 -3.61
CA LEU A 34 -5.61 -2.14 -4.34
C LEU A 34 -5.29 -1.92 -5.83
N GLY A 35 -4.11 -1.38 -6.15
CA GLY A 35 -3.62 -1.26 -7.53
C GLY A 35 -3.58 -2.61 -8.25
N LEU A 36 -2.97 -3.62 -7.63
CA LEU A 36 -2.93 -4.99 -8.17
C LEU A 36 -4.34 -5.59 -8.38
N LEU A 37 -5.27 -5.33 -7.45
CA LEU A 37 -6.65 -5.81 -7.58
C LEU A 37 -7.37 -5.12 -8.75
N VAL A 38 -7.13 -3.83 -8.97
CA VAL A 38 -7.69 -3.10 -10.12
C VAL A 38 -7.17 -3.71 -11.42
N GLU A 39 -5.86 -3.91 -11.54
CA GLU A 39 -5.23 -4.54 -12.72
C GLU A 39 -5.82 -5.93 -12.99
N LEU A 40 -5.99 -6.76 -11.95
CA LEU A 40 -6.61 -8.09 -12.09
C LEU A 40 -8.07 -8.01 -12.58
N VAL A 41 -8.84 -7.03 -12.11
CA VAL A 41 -10.24 -6.84 -12.53
C VAL A 41 -10.31 -6.36 -13.97
N GLU A 42 -9.45 -5.41 -14.37
CA GLU A 42 -9.37 -4.92 -15.75
C GLU A 42 -8.97 -6.05 -16.71
N CYS A 43 -7.98 -6.84 -16.32
CA CYS A 43 -7.57 -8.05 -17.04
C CYS A 43 -8.70 -9.07 -17.23
N LYS A 44 -9.61 -9.22 -16.25
CA LYS A 44 -10.78 -10.10 -16.37
C LYS A 44 -11.90 -9.51 -17.24
N LYS A 45 -11.99 -8.19 -17.35
CA LYS A 45 -12.98 -7.51 -18.20
C LYS A 45 -12.59 -7.54 -19.68
N GLU A 46 -11.30 -7.54 -19.98
CA GLU A 46 -10.82 -7.77 -21.34
C GLU A 46 -11.04 -9.23 -21.74
N LYS A 47 -11.81 -9.47 -22.81
CA LYS A 47 -12.02 -10.82 -23.38
C LYS A 47 -10.68 -11.48 -23.69
N PRO A 48 -10.56 -12.82 -23.57
CA PRO A 48 -9.29 -13.51 -23.74
C PRO A 48 -8.75 -13.28 -25.15
N LYS A 49 -7.80 -12.34 -25.29
CA LYS A 49 -6.84 -12.40 -26.38
C LYS A 49 -5.93 -13.57 -26.06
N THR A 50 -5.58 -14.34 -27.07
CA THR A 50 -4.95 -15.67 -27.02
C THR A 50 -3.61 -15.76 -26.28
N ASN A 51 -3.14 -14.69 -25.66
CA ASN A 51 -1.96 -14.65 -24.82
C ASN A 51 -2.40 -13.95 -23.53
N GLY A 52 -2.73 -14.73 -22.50
CA GLY A 52 -3.51 -14.31 -21.34
C GLY A 52 -2.90 -13.16 -20.54
N CYS A 53 -3.73 -12.60 -19.64
CA CYS A 53 -3.32 -11.64 -18.62
C CYS A 53 -2.35 -12.27 -17.61
N CYS A 54 -1.12 -12.47 -18.05
CA CYS A 54 0.10 -12.60 -17.27
C CYS A 54 1.25 -12.27 -18.23
N GLY A 55 1.91 -11.13 -18.01
CA GLY A 55 3.04 -10.69 -18.84
C GLY A 55 4.29 -11.57 -18.71
N GLU A 56 4.33 -12.54 -17.80
CA GLU A 56 5.52 -13.37 -17.54
C GLU A 56 5.17 -14.80 -17.06
N CYS A 57 4.38 -15.57 -17.80
CA CYS A 57 4.51 -17.04 -17.72
C CYS A 57 5.67 -17.47 -18.60
N ARG A 58 6.89 -17.31 -18.07
CA ARG A 58 8.13 -17.76 -18.68
C ARG A 58 8.24 -19.28 -18.47
N GLU A 59 7.88 -20.07 -19.47
CA GLU A 59 8.37 -21.45 -19.57
C GLU A 59 9.24 -21.57 -20.82
N LYS A 60 10.51 -21.84 -20.56
CA LYS A 60 11.49 -22.26 -21.54
C LYS A 60 11.17 -23.70 -21.94
N ASP A 61 11.44 -23.98 -23.21
CA ASP A 61 11.62 -25.27 -23.89
C ASP A 61 10.34 -25.97 -24.36
#